data_AF-A0A4S8MPC1-F1
#
_entry.id   AF-A0A4S8MPC1-F1
#
_cell.length_a   1.000
_cell.length_b   1.000
_cell.length_c   1.000
_cell.angle_alpha   90.00
_cell.angle_beta   90.00
_cell.angle_gamma   90.00
#
_symmetry.space_group_name_H-M   'P 1'
#
loop_
_entity.id
_entity.type
_entity.pdbx_description
1 polymer ?
#
loop_
_entity_poly.entity_id
_entity_poly.type
_entity_poly.pdbx_seq_one_letter_code
_entity_poly.pdbx_strand_id
1 'polypeptide(L)'
;MPDQKWIVMVTDENMIDDIRKATDEYLEFLEAFNEFMQTDYTMGKPIRINLYHFDVVKTTLTRNISARFSDVRDEIVTACAEEIPATEGTSDKLS
;
A
#
# COMPACT_ATOMS: atom_id res chain seq x y z
N MET A 1 26.96 -18.69 -6.72
CA MET A 1 26.67 -17.25 -6.88
C MET A 1 25.45 -16.96 -6.03
N PRO A 2 25.40 -15.87 -5.25
CA PRO A 2 24.18 -15.56 -4.51
C PRO A 2 23.03 -15.33 -5.50
N ASP A 3 21.82 -15.68 -5.07
CA ASP A 3 20.60 -15.81 -5.87
C ASP A 3 20.37 -14.63 -6.83
N GLN A 4 20.66 -14.82 -8.12
CA GLN A 4 20.36 -13.81 -9.13
C GLN A 4 18.87 -13.81 -9.43
N LYS A 5 18.16 -12.83 -8.87
CA LYS A 5 16.76 -12.56 -9.20
C LYS A 5 16.68 -11.42 -10.21
N TRP A 6 15.78 -11.59 -11.17
CA TRP A 6 15.53 -10.61 -12.23
C TRP A 6 14.17 -9.97 -11.96
N ILE A 7 14.13 -8.64 -12.02
CA ILE A 7 12.86 -7.89 -11.98
C ILE A 7 12.54 -7.52 -13.42
N VAL A 8 11.40 -8.01 -13.91
CA VAL A 8 10.89 -7.69 -15.25
C VAL A 8 9.81 -6.61 -15.10
N MET A 9 10.02 -5.47 -15.74
CA MET A 9 9.05 -4.38 -15.76
C MET A 9 8.19 -4.48 -17.02
N VAL A 10 6.88 -4.52 -16.84
CA VAL A 10 5.90 -4.60 -17.93
C VAL A 10 5.11 -3.29 -17.98
N THR A 11 5.06 -2.66 -19.14
CA THR A 11 4.43 -1.35 -19.34
C THR A 11 3.28 -1.37 -20.36
N ASP A 12 3.16 -2.44 -21.16
CA ASP A 12 2.07 -2.59 -22.12
C ASP A 12 0.76 -2.97 -21.42
N GLU A 13 -0.33 -2.30 -21.76
CA GLU A 13 -1.64 -2.48 -21.10
C GLU A 13 -2.20 -3.90 -21.27
N ASN A 14 -2.01 -4.54 -22.43
CA ASN A 14 -2.51 -5.89 -22.66
C ASN A 14 -1.72 -6.90 -21.81
N MET A 15 -0.38 -6.74 -21.78
CA MET A 15 0.47 -7.59 -20.95
C MET A 15 0.19 -7.40 -19.45
N ILE A 16 -0.12 -6.17 -19.01
CA ILE A 16 -0.56 -5.92 -17.63
C ILE A 16 -1.85 -6.68 -17.32
N ASP A 17 -2.82 -6.67 -18.25
CA ASP A 17 -4.08 -7.38 -18.07
C ASP A 17 -3.90 -8.91 -18.06
N ASP A 18 -2.98 -9.43 -18.88
CA ASP A 18 -2.60 -10.85 -18.88
C ASP A 18 -1.99 -11.26 -17.53
N ILE A 19 -1.05 -10.47 -16.99
CA ILE A 19 -0.47 -10.70 -15.66
C ILE A 19 -1.54 -10.65 -14.57
N ARG A 20 -2.44 -9.66 -14.63
CA ARG A 20 -3.54 -9.50 -13.67
C ARG A 20 -4.50 -10.69 -13.66
N LYS A 21 -4.66 -11.38 -14.80
CA LYS A 21 -5.54 -12.54 -14.98
C LYS A 21 -4.83 -13.88 -14.84
N ALA A 22 -3.50 -13.88 -14.73
CA ALA A 22 -2.71 -15.10 -14.62
C ALA A 22 -3.16 -15.91 -13.40
N THR A 23 -3.21 -17.23 -13.58
CA THR A 23 -3.47 -18.15 -12.47
C THR A 23 -2.18 -18.37 -11.67
N ASP A 24 -2.33 -18.88 -10.45
CA ASP A 24 -1.19 -19.20 -9.58
C ASP A 24 -0.26 -20.28 -10.19
N GLU A 25 -0.72 -21.03 -11.20
CA GLU A 25 0.14 -21.96 -11.97
C GLU A 25 1.24 -21.22 -12.76
N TYR A 26 0.95 -20.01 -13.23
CA TYR A 26 1.89 -19.21 -14.02
C TYR A 26 2.62 -18.17 -13.18
N LEU A 27 1.94 -17.56 -12.18
CA LEU A 27 2.50 -16.49 -11.36
C LEU A 27 2.02 -16.59 -9.90
N GLU A 28 2.95 -16.86 -8.98
CA GLU A 28 2.67 -16.88 -7.54
C GLU A 28 2.80 -15.49 -6.92
N PHE A 29 1.72 -14.70 -6.98
CA PHE A 29 1.74 -13.31 -6.50
C PHE A 29 2.08 -13.18 -5.01
N LEU A 30 1.54 -14.05 -4.15
CA LEU A 30 1.74 -13.94 -2.70
C LEU A 30 3.19 -14.19 -2.30
N GLU A 31 3.87 -15.17 -2.90
CA GLU A 31 5.28 -15.43 -2.60
C GLU A 31 6.15 -14.25 -3.05
N ALA A 32 5.95 -13.77 -4.29
CA ALA A 32 6.67 -12.62 -4.82
C ALA A 32 6.44 -11.36 -3.97
N PHE A 33 5.22 -11.11 -3.52
CA PHE A 33 4.89 -9.99 -2.63
C PHE A 33 5.57 -10.12 -1.27
N ASN A 34 5.56 -11.32 -0.67
CA ASN A 34 6.20 -11.56 0.63
C ASN A 34 7.70 -11.30 0.59
N GLU A 35 8.34 -11.72 -0.51
CA GLU A 35 9.75 -11.45 -0.73
C GLU A 35 10.00 -9.95 -0.97
N PHE A 36 9.24 -9.33 -1.86
CA PHE A 36 9.44 -7.91 -2.21
C PHE A 36 9.23 -6.98 -1.00
N MET A 37 8.18 -7.22 -0.21
CA MET A 37 7.84 -6.41 0.95
C MET A 37 8.55 -6.85 2.24
N GLN A 38 9.29 -7.98 2.19
CA GLN A 38 9.95 -8.56 3.36
C GLN A 38 8.99 -8.69 4.55
N THR A 39 7.80 -9.26 4.30
CA THR A 39 6.64 -9.18 5.20
C THR A 39 6.91 -9.69 6.62
N ASP A 40 7.78 -10.69 6.78
CA ASP A 40 8.20 -11.18 8.10
C ASP A 40 8.86 -10.12 8.98
N TYR A 41 9.54 -9.15 8.36
CA TYR A 41 10.28 -8.09 9.02
C TYR A 41 9.48 -6.79 9.12
N THR A 42 8.59 -6.52 8.15
CA THR A 42 7.84 -5.26 8.06
C THR A 42 6.44 -5.33 8.69
N MET A 43 5.80 -6.51 8.67
CA MET A 43 4.42 -6.70 9.14
C MET A 43 4.27 -7.90 10.09
N GLY A 44 5.31 -8.71 10.21
CA GLY A 44 5.35 -9.89 11.06
C GLY A 44 4.83 -11.16 10.37
N LYS A 45 5.40 -12.30 10.79
CA LYS A 45 5.10 -13.65 10.26
C LYS A 45 3.60 -14.00 10.13
N PRO A 46 2.70 -13.60 11.05
CA PRO A 46 1.28 -13.96 10.93
C PRO A 46 0.61 -13.47 9.65
N ILE A 47 1.08 -12.37 9.06
CA ILE A 47 0.52 -11.81 7.82
C ILE A 47 0.72 -12.77 6.65
N ARG A 48 1.85 -13.47 6.57
CA ARG A 48 2.07 -14.49 5.53
C ARG A 48 1.32 -15.79 5.82
N ILE A 49 1.26 -16.20 7.08
CA ILE A 49 0.75 -17.52 7.47
C ILE A 49 -0.80 -17.54 7.49
N ASN A 50 -1.42 -16.42 7.83
CA ASN A 50 -2.87 -16.29 7.88
C ASN A 50 -3.34 -15.08 7.07
N LEU A 51 -4.10 -15.36 6.01
CA LEU A 51 -4.60 -14.39 5.06
C LEU A 51 -5.89 -13.67 5.51
N TYR A 52 -6.26 -13.72 6.79
CA TYR A 52 -7.47 -13.08 7.35
C TYR A 52 -7.59 -11.59 6.99
N HIS A 53 -6.45 -10.91 6.84
CA HIS A 53 -6.40 -9.48 6.54
C HIS A 53 -7.03 -9.16 5.18
N PHE A 54 -7.01 -10.08 4.21
CA PHE A 54 -7.73 -9.89 2.95
C PHE A 54 -9.23 -9.78 3.14
N ASP A 55 -9.81 -10.64 3.98
CA ASP A 55 -11.24 -10.62 4.25
C ASP A 55 -11.63 -9.36 5.03
N VAL A 56 -10.83 -8.96 6.01
CA VAL A 56 -11.04 -7.71 6.76
C VAL A 56 -11.02 -6.49 5.84
N VAL A 57 -10.05 -6.43 4.92
CA VAL A 57 -9.97 -5.33 3.93
C VAL A 57 -11.21 -5.34 3.03
N LYS A 58 -11.52 -6.48 2.40
CA LYS A 58 -12.65 -6.60 1.45
C LYS A 58 -14.01 -6.33 2.09
N THR A 59 -14.18 -6.69 3.36
CA THR A 59 -15.47 -6.61 4.06
C THR A 59 -15.54 -5.36 4.92
N THR A 60 -14.85 -5.36 6.06
CA THR A 60 -14.94 -4.32 7.07
C THR A 60 -14.46 -2.97 6.54
N LEU A 61 -13.32 -2.93 5.84
CA LEU A 61 -12.74 -1.66 5.39
C LEU A 61 -13.45 -1.15 4.14
N THR A 62 -13.47 -1.92 3.04
CA THR A 62 -14.04 -1.46 1.77
C THR A 62 -15.53 -1.15 1.86
N ARG A 63 -16.33 -1.94 2.61
CA ARG A 63 -17.77 -1.68 2.74
C ARG A 63 -18.07 -0.45 3.60
N ASN A 64 -17.24 -0.17 4.61
CA ASN A 64 -17.47 0.95 5.53
C ASN A 64 -16.61 2.18 5.20
N ILE A 65 -15.85 2.18 4.11
CA ILE A 65 -14.90 3.26 3.80
C ILE A 65 -15.61 4.61 3.69
N SER A 66 -16.78 4.66 3.03
CA SER A 66 -17.58 5.87 2.91
C SER A 66 -18.06 6.39 4.27
N ALA A 67 -18.39 5.50 5.19
CA ALA A 67 -18.84 5.85 6.53
C ALA A 67 -17.69 6.31 7.45
N ARG A 68 -16.44 6.02 7.09
CA ARG A 68 -15.22 6.49 7.79
C ARG A 68 -14.56 7.69 7.13
N PHE A 69 -15.09 8.15 6.00
CA PHE A 69 -14.44 9.21 5.22
C PHE A 69 -14.32 10.52 5.99
N SER A 70 -15.33 10.89 6.80
CA SER A 70 -15.25 12.05 7.69
C SER A 70 -14.07 11.95 8.64
N ASP A 71 -13.89 10.78 9.23
CA ASP A 71 -12.90 10.52 10.28
C ASP A 71 -11.49 10.54 9.66
N VAL A 72 -11.30 9.92 8.50
CA VAL A 72 -10.04 9.96 7.74
C VAL A 72 -9.69 11.40 7.35
N ARG A 73 -10.66 12.19 6.87
CA ARG A 73 -10.43 13.59 6.52
C ARG A 73 -10.04 14.43 7.74
N ASP A 74 -10.73 14.23 8.86
CA ASP A 74 -10.46 14.94 10.10
C ASP A 74 -9.04 14.66 10.61
N GLU A 75 -8.62 13.39 10.57
CA GLU A 75 -7.25 12.97 10.92
C GLU A 75 -6.21 13.62 10.00
N ILE A 76 -6.46 13.65 8.68
CA ILE A 76 -5.55 14.30 7.72
C ILE A 76 -5.39 15.78 8.05
N VAL A 77 -6.48 16.51 8.31
CA VAL A 77 -6.44 17.94 8.63
C VAL A 77 -5.67 18.17 9.93
N THR A 78 -5.96 17.37 10.96
CA THR A 78 -5.32 17.46 12.27
C THR A 78 -3.83 17.16 12.17
N ALA A 79 -3.44 16.04 11.57
CA ALA A 79 -2.04 15.66 11.39
C ALA A 79 -1.26 16.69 10.57
N CYS A 80 -1.86 17.28 9.53
CA CYS A 80 -1.21 18.37 8.79
C CYS A 80 -1.01 19.61 9.65
N ALA A 81 -1.96 20.00 10.49
CA ALA A 81 -1.81 21.15 11.38
C ALA A 81 -0.73 20.93 12.45
N GLU A 82 -0.60 19.71 12.96
CA GLU A 82 0.35 19.32 13.99
C GLU A 82 1.78 19.13 13.45
N GLU A 83 1.93 18.37 12.37
CA GLU A 83 3.24 17.95 11.83
C GLU A 83 3.76 18.90 10.74
N ILE A 84 2.89 19.69 10.11
CA ILE A 84 3.23 20.70 9.10
C ILE A 84 2.70 22.06 9.55
N PRO A 85 3.18 22.60 10.68
CA PRO A 85 2.73 23.88 11.18
C PRO A 85 3.02 24.95 10.13
N ALA A 86 2.02 25.79 9.84
CA ALA A 86 2.21 26.94 8.98
C ALA A 86 3.31 27.82 9.60
N THR A 87 4.50 27.82 9.00
CA THR A 87 5.55 28.73 9.43
C THR A 87 5.09 30.15 9.13
N GLU A 88 5.06 31.02 10.15
CA GLU A 88 4.95 32.46 9.96
C GLU A 88 6.23 32.96 9.27
N GLY A 89 6.34 32.73 7.96
CA GLY A 89 7.57 32.91 7.20
C GLY A 89 7.39 33.58 5.85
N THR A 90 6.19 34.07 5.52
CA THR A 90 5.94 34.71 4.21
C THR A 90 5.28 36.10 4.30
N SER A 91 4.90 36.60 5.47
CA SER A 91 4.27 37.94 5.56
C SER A 91 5.20 39.11 5.92
N ASP A 92 6.43 38.85 6.39
CA ASP A 92 7.34 39.90 6.91
C ASP A 92 8.46 40.32 5.94
N LYS A 93 8.35 40.00 4.64
CA LYS A 93 9.30 40.48 3.62
C LYS A 93 8.59 41.16 2.46
N LEU A 94 7.68 42.07 2.77
CA LEU A 94 7.24 43.11 1.82
C LEU A 94 6.77 44.36 2.60
N SER A 95 7.70 44.98 3.34
CA SER A 95 7.56 46.38 3.78
C SER A 95 8.84 47.15 3.43
#